data_AF-A0A3N9V4B9-F1
#
_entry.id   AF-A0A3N9V4B9-F1
#
_cell.length_a   1.000
_cell.length_b   1.000
_cell.length_c   1.000
_cell.angle_alpha   90.00
_cell.angle_beta   90.00
_cell.angle_gamma   90.00
#
_symmetry.space_group_name_H-M   'P 1'
#
loop_
_entity.id
_entity.type
_entity.pdbx_description
1 polymer ?
#
loop_
_entity_poly.entity_id
_entity_poly.type
_entity_poly.pdbx_seq_one_letter_code
_entity_poly.pdbx_strand_id
1 'polypeptide(L)'
;MRSGEGATYRIYGINLASDHHFINRLGKGRGLPDLIFNFAEEPLSQTFQAAYPNPIFCSDSETEGKQKGLISIFGGDGGDCRLIVRFSGIMEYEITAKKITAHVFDPNYLYLAELHFLGKVLSLWLEINGVVALHASAVIVKDRAVAFLSS
;
A
#
# COMPACT_ATOMS: atom_id res chain seq x y z
N MET A 1 7.54 6.44 24.54
CA MET A 1 6.52 6.41 23.47
C MET A 1 6.04 7.84 23.27
N ARG A 2 6.62 8.58 22.31
CA ARG A 2 6.25 9.98 22.06
C ARG A 2 5.02 9.98 21.15
N SER A 3 3.91 10.52 21.64
CA SER A 3 2.76 10.93 20.84
C SER A 3 3.18 12.12 19.97
N GLY A 4 3.89 11.86 18.87
CA GLY A 4 4.04 12.84 17.81
C GLY A 4 2.73 12.91 17.05
N GLU A 5 2.09 14.08 16.98
CA GLU A 5 0.97 14.30 16.06
C GLU A 5 1.46 13.99 14.63
N GLY A 6 1.03 12.86 14.08
CA GLY A 6 1.28 12.50 12.70
C GLY A 6 0.70 13.56 11.76
N ALA A 7 1.34 13.78 10.62
CA ALA A 7 0.83 14.70 9.61
C ALA A 7 -0.36 14.09 8.88
N THR A 8 -1.33 14.94 8.51
CA THR A 8 -2.45 14.55 7.65
C THR A 8 -2.25 15.09 6.24
N TYR A 9 -2.28 14.19 5.26
CA TYR A 9 -2.10 14.46 3.84
C TYR A 9 -3.42 14.24 3.07
N ARG A 10 -3.56 14.91 1.93
CA ARG A 10 -4.66 14.72 0.98
C ARG A 10 -4.11 14.03 -0.26
N ILE A 11 -4.62 12.84 -0.55
CA ILE A 11 -4.23 12.03 -1.71
C ILE A 11 -5.46 11.39 -2.31
N TYR A 12 -5.65 11.50 -3.63
CA TYR A 12 -6.77 10.87 -4.37
C TYR A 12 -8.16 10.99 -3.72
N GLY A 13 -8.46 12.12 -3.07
CA GLY A 13 -9.75 12.33 -2.42
C GLY A 13 -9.90 11.72 -1.01
N ILE A 14 -8.84 11.13 -0.44
CA ILE A 14 -8.79 10.63 0.94
C ILE A 14 -7.85 11.44 1.83
N ASN A 15 -8.13 11.46 3.13
CA ASN A 15 -7.26 11.95 4.18
C ASN A 15 -6.38 10.82 4.71
N LEU A 16 -5.07 10.97 4.54
CA LEU A 16 -4.06 10.02 4.99
C LEU A 16 -3.35 10.56 6.24
N ALA A 17 -3.40 9.86 7.36
CA ALA A 17 -2.53 10.15 8.50
C ALA A 17 -1.25 9.32 8.42
N SER A 18 -0.10 9.95 8.66
CA SER A 18 1.18 9.26 8.74
C SER A 18 2.19 10.04 9.58
N ASP A 19 3.03 9.32 10.31
CA ASP A 19 4.25 9.86 10.93
C ASP A 19 5.42 9.97 9.95
N HIS A 20 5.27 9.41 8.74
CA HIS A 20 6.26 9.49 7.69
C HIS A 20 6.22 10.83 6.94
N HIS A 21 7.42 11.33 6.62
CA HIS A 21 7.61 12.49 5.76
C HIS A 21 7.84 12.04 4.33
N PHE A 22 6.79 12.09 3.51
CA PHE A 22 6.84 11.75 2.09
C PHE A 22 7.78 12.68 1.31
N ILE A 23 8.58 12.10 0.43
CA ILE A 23 9.43 12.82 -0.53
C ILE A 23 8.53 13.53 -1.55
N ASN A 24 7.47 12.86 -2.00
CA ASN A 24 6.46 13.48 -2.86
C ASN A 24 5.69 14.56 -2.11
N ARG A 25 5.50 15.71 -2.75
CA ARG A 25 4.73 16.83 -2.18
C ARG A 25 3.24 16.52 -2.19
N LEU A 26 2.77 15.90 -1.11
CA LEU A 26 1.34 15.65 -0.91
C LEU A 26 0.62 16.91 -0.41
N GLY A 27 -0.63 17.08 -0.82
CA GLY A 27 -1.48 18.17 -0.32
C GLY A 27 -1.74 18.02 1.18
N LYS A 28 -2.06 19.13 1.87
CA LYS A 28 -2.43 19.07 3.29
C LYS A 28 -3.85 18.53 3.45
N GLY A 29 -4.02 17.49 4.25
CA GLY A 29 -5.33 16.93 4.61
C GLY A 29 -6.03 17.75 5.69
N ARG A 30 -7.35 17.55 5.84
CA ARG A 30 -8.17 18.19 6.89
C ARG A 30 -9.21 17.21 7.41
N GLY A 31 -9.41 17.18 8.72
CA GLY A 31 -10.40 16.32 9.37
C GLY A 31 -9.82 14.96 9.79
N LEU A 32 -10.70 13.99 10.02
CA LEU A 32 -10.33 12.64 10.43
C LEU A 32 -9.67 11.88 9.27
N PRO A 33 -8.70 11.00 9.57
CA PRO A 33 -8.08 10.17 8.55
C PRO A 33 -9.04 9.08 8.06
N ASP A 34 -9.09 8.91 6.75
CA ASP A 34 -9.72 7.75 6.11
C ASP A 34 -8.82 6.52 6.21
N LEU A 35 -7.49 6.76 6.16
CA LEU A 35 -6.43 5.76 6.15
C LEU A 35 -5.26 6.23 7.01
N ILE A 36 -4.61 5.30 7.70
CA ILE A 36 -3.35 5.49 8.41
C ILE A 36 -2.25 4.71 7.68
N PHE A 37 -1.10 5.34 7.43
CA PHE A 37 0.08 4.67 6.88
C PHE A 37 1.28 4.86 7.81
N ASN A 38 1.87 3.77 8.28
CA ASN A 38 3.06 3.82 9.14
C ASN A 38 4.10 2.80 8.70
N PHE A 39 5.35 3.03 9.12
CA PHE A 39 6.40 2.02 9.10
C PHE A 39 6.39 1.21 10.39
N ALA A 40 6.74 -0.07 10.28
CA ALA A 40 7.06 -0.92 11.41
C ALA A 40 8.51 -1.38 11.31
N GLU A 41 9.22 -1.35 12.44
CA GLU A 41 10.60 -1.81 12.55
C GLU A 41 10.69 -3.35 12.55
N GLU A 42 9.64 -4.02 13.04
CA GLU A 42 9.60 -5.48 13.14
C GLU A 42 8.97 -6.10 11.88
N PRO A 43 9.48 -7.24 11.39
CA PRO A 43 8.83 -8.01 10.34
C PRO A 43 7.46 -8.55 10.81
N LEU A 44 6.61 -8.98 9.86
CA LEU A 44 5.34 -9.61 10.22
C LEU A 44 5.56 -10.84 11.10
N SER A 45 4.72 -10.97 12.14
CA SER A 45 4.83 -12.07 13.10
C SER A 45 4.76 -13.46 12.42
N GLN A 46 5.54 -14.41 12.92
CA GLN A 46 5.55 -15.79 12.41
C GLN A 46 4.17 -16.46 12.51
N THR A 47 3.40 -16.14 13.55
CA THR A 47 2.02 -16.61 13.71
C THR A 47 1.13 -16.19 12.54
N PHE A 48 1.32 -14.96 12.04
CA PHE A 48 0.58 -14.46 10.88
C PHE A 48 0.97 -15.18 9.59
N GLN A 49 2.27 -15.41 9.39
CA GLN A 49 2.75 -16.16 8.22
C GLN A 49 2.22 -17.60 8.20
N ALA A 50 2.07 -18.21 9.39
CA ALA A 50 1.48 -19.54 9.53
C ALA A 50 -0.04 -19.55 9.29
N ALA A 51 -0.75 -18.45 9.56
CA ALA A 51 -2.19 -18.34 9.32
C ALA A 51 -2.54 -18.24 7.82
N TYR A 52 -1.63 -17.71 7.00
CA TYR A 52 -1.81 -17.54 5.56
C TYR A 52 -0.66 -18.16 4.76
N PRO A 53 -0.54 -19.51 4.75
CA PRO A 53 0.62 -20.18 4.16
C PRO A 53 0.63 -20.13 2.64
N ASN A 54 -0.54 -19.98 2.00
CA ASN A 54 -0.69 -20.01 0.55
C ASN A 54 -1.07 -18.60 0.04
N PRO A 55 -0.36 -18.07 -0.96
CA PRO A 55 -0.74 -16.81 -1.58
C PRO A 55 -2.03 -16.96 -2.39
N ILE A 56 -2.91 -15.97 -2.32
CA ILE A 56 -4.08 -15.86 -3.21
C ILE A 56 -3.68 -15.37 -4.61
N PHE A 57 -2.52 -14.71 -4.71
CA PHE A 57 -1.93 -14.27 -5.96
C PHE A 57 -0.41 -14.32 -5.86
N CYS A 58 0.24 -14.76 -6.92
CA CYS A 58 1.68 -14.67 -7.09
C CYS A 58 1.96 -14.18 -8.51
N SER A 59 2.76 -13.13 -8.66
CA SER A 59 3.18 -12.66 -9.98
C SER A 59 4.11 -13.68 -10.61
N ASP A 60 3.95 -13.92 -11.91
CA ASP A 60 4.94 -14.70 -12.65
C ASP A 60 6.24 -13.91 -12.79
N SER A 61 7.36 -14.54 -12.46
CA SER A 61 8.66 -14.09 -12.95
C SER A 61 9.54 -15.29 -13.24
N GLU A 62 9.88 -15.45 -14.50
CA GLU A 62 10.99 -16.30 -14.91
C GLU A 62 12.29 -15.57 -14.58
N THR A 63 12.97 -16.00 -13.52
CA THR A 63 14.39 -15.69 -13.33
C THR A 63 15.11 -17.04 -13.30
N GLU A 64 15.87 -17.33 -14.35
CA GLU A 64 16.86 -18.41 -14.42
C GLU A 64 16.40 -19.76 -13.80
N GLY A 65 15.24 -20.27 -14.23
CA GLY A 65 14.78 -21.61 -13.87
C GLY A 65 14.29 -21.79 -12.42
N LYS A 66 14.14 -20.71 -11.63
CA LYS A 66 13.47 -20.73 -10.32
C LYS A 66 12.29 -19.77 -10.31
N GLN A 67 11.08 -20.32 -10.26
CA GLN A 67 9.85 -19.53 -10.16
C GLN A 67 9.74 -18.91 -8.75
N LYS A 68 10.27 -17.71 -8.55
CA LYS A 68 10.03 -16.88 -7.35
C LYS A 68 9.35 -15.60 -7.79
N GLY A 69 8.04 -15.51 -7.62
CA GLY A 69 7.29 -14.30 -7.97
C GLY A 69 7.82 -13.06 -7.25
N LEU A 70 7.89 -11.92 -7.97
CA LEU A 70 8.31 -10.63 -7.43
C LEU A 70 7.30 -10.07 -6.41
N ILE A 71 6.01 -10.34 -6.62
CA ILE A 71 4.90 -9.90 -5.76
C ILE A 71 4.07 -11.12 -5.38
N SER A 72 3.74 -11.25 -4.11
CA SER A 72 2.76 -12.24 -3.62
C SER A 72 1.75 -11.55 -2.72
N ILE A 73 0.47 -11.93 -2.87
CA ILE A 73 -0.62 -11.44 -2.04
C ILE A 73 -1.16 -12.60 -1.22
N PHE A 74 -1.30 -12.39 0.08
CA PHE A 74 -1.89 -13.32 1.03
C PHE A 74 -3.14 -12.67 1.63
N GLY A 75 -4.16 -13.46 1.93
CA GLY A 75 -5.40 -12.96 2.49
C GLY A 75 -6.21 -14.09 3.11
N GLY A 76 -7.10 -13.73 4.03
CA GLY A 76 -8.06 -14.62 4.66
C GLY A 76 -9.47 -14.46 4.13
N ASP A 77 -10.20 -15.55 4.13
CA ASP A 77 -11.67 -15.62 4.07
C ASP A 77 -12.33 -15.29 5.43
N GLY A 78 -11.53 -15.22 6.52
CA GLY A 78 -11.96 -14.76 7.84
C GLY A 78 -12.28 -13.27 7.88
N GLY A 79 -13.35 -12.90 8.60
CA GLY A 79 -13.98 -11.57 8.60
C GLY A 79 -13.14 -10.34 8.99
N ASP A 80 -11.83 -10.48 9.17
CA ASP A 80 -10.91 -9.37 9.46
C ASP A 80 -10.37 -8.65 8.21
N CYS A 81 -10.77 -9.05 6.99
CA CYS A 81 -10.44 -8.38 5.70
C CYS A 81 -8.99 -7.86 5.61
N ARG A 82 -8.04 -8.65 6.11
CA ARG A 82 -6.64 -8.30 6.19
C ARG A 82 -5.88 -8.95 5.05
N LEU A 83 -5.10 -8.16 4.32
CA LEU A 83 -4.24 -8.62 3.24
C LEU A 83 -2.78 -8.34 3.54
N ILE A 84 -1.91 -9.22 3.05
CA ILE A 84 -0.48 -8.97 2.98
C ILE A 84 -0.03 -8.88 1.54
N VAL A 85 0.69 -7.83 1.20
CA VAL A 85 1.39 -7.70 -0.08
C VAL A 85 2.88 -7.81 0.18
N ARG A 86 3.50 -8.87 -0.32
CA ARG A 86 4.94 -9.13 -0.20
C ARG A 86 5.65 -8.77 -1.49
N PHE A 87 6.66 -7.91 -1.38
CA PHE A 87 7.64 -7.66 -2.43
C PHE A 87 8.89 -8.47 -2.10
N SER A 88 9.18 -9.47 -2.94
CA SER A 88 10.15 -10.54 -2.64
C SER A 88 11.51 -9.99 -2.18
N GLY A 89 11.85 -10.27 -0.93
CA GLY A 89 13.14 -9.92 -0.32
C GLY A 89 13.33 -8.44 0.04
N ILE A 90 12.32 -7.59 -0.15
CA ILE A 90 12.46 -6.13 0.09
C ILE A 90 11.58 -5.68 1.27
N MET A 91 10.28 -5.96 1.20
CA MET A 91 9.32 -5.45 2.18
C MET A 91 7.98 -6.18 2.10
N GLU A 92 7.19 -6.01 3.16
CA GLU A 92 5.81 -6.47 3.25
C GLU A 92 4.89 -5.33 3.64
N TYR A 93 3.66 -5.36 3.15
CA TYR A 93 2.60 -4.46 3.56
C TYR A 93 1.49 -5.25 4.20
N GLU A 94 1.14 -4.87 5.42
CA GLU A 94 -0.11 -5.27 6.04
C GLU A 94 -1.19 -4.24 5.69
N ILE A 95 -2.29 -4.70 5.11
CA ILE A 95 -3.39 -3.88 4.65
C ILE A 95 -4.66 -4.29 5.39
N THR A 96 -5.34 -3.30 5.98
CA THR A 96 -6.67 -3.42 6.58
C THR A 96 -7.56 -2.28 6.07
N ALA A 97 -8.84 -2.28 6.44
CA ALA A 97 -9.76 -1.21 6.06
C ALA A 97 -9.33 0.20 6.52
N LYS A 98 -8.55 0.32 7.61
CA LYS A 98 -8.17 1.62 8.20
C LYS A 98 -6.67 1.89 8.26
N LYS A 99 -5.84 0.88 8.01
CA LYS A 99 -4.41 0.98 8.22
C LYS A 99 -3.64 0.19 7.17
N ILE A 100 -2.56 0.80 6.69
CA ILE A 100 -1.47 0.13 5.98
C ILE A 100 -0.20 0.25 6.82
N THR A 101 0.47 -0.87 7.07
CA THR A 101 1.77 -0.89 7.75
C THR A 101 2.82 -1.45 6.81
N ALA A 102 3.88 -0.69 6.56
CA ALA A 102 5.04 -1.14 5.78
C ALA A 102 6.10 -1.74 6.72
N HIS A 103 6.42 -3.02 6.49
CA HIS A 103 7.48 -3.75 7.17
C HIS A 103 8.68 -3.83 6.21
N VAL A 104 9.68 -2.98 6.44
CA VAL A 104 10.84 -2.87 5.56
C VAL A 104 11.97 -3.73 6.14
N PHE A 105 12.45 -4.70 5.37
CA PHE A 105 13.49 -5.62 5.85
C PHE A 105 14.90 -5.03 5.79
N ASP A 106 15.14 -4.16 4.81
CA ASP A 106 16.40 -3.44 4.64
C ASP A 106 16.11 -1.93 4.49
N PRO A 107 16.54 -1.10 5.47
CA PRO A 107 16.34 0.35 5.45
C PRO A 107 16.86 1.07 4.20
N ASN A 108 17.81 0.49 3.48
CA ASN A 108 18.30 1.07 2.21
C ASN A 108 17.20 1.15 1.15
N TYR A 109 16.12 0.38 1.28
CA TYR A 109 14.97 0.39 0.38
C TYR A 109 13.77 1.19 0.90
N LEU A 110 13.94 2.03 1.93
CA LEU A 110 12.86 2.90 2.43
C LEU A 110 12.22 3.76 1.33
N TYR A 111 13.01 4.24 0.36
CA TYR A 111 12.49 5.02 -0.77
C TYR A 111 11.54 4.21 -1.67
N LEU A 112 11.74 2.88 -1.78
CA LEU A 112 10.83 2.01 -2.51
C LEU A 112 9.51 1.84 -1.76
N ALA A 113 9.51 2.01 -0.44
CA ALA A 113 8.32 1.80 0.35
C ALA A 113 7.28 2.91 0.09
N GLU A 114 7.75 4.15 -0.06
CA GLU A 114 6.90 5.26 -0.52
C GLU A 114 6.38 5.01 -1.94
N LEU A 115 7.25 4.60 -2.86
CA LEU A 115 6.88 4.35 -4.26
C LEU A 115 5.83 3.24 -4.40
N HIS A 116 6.04 2.11 -3.72
CA HIS A 116 5.09 1.00 -3.69
C HIS A 116 3.79 1.39 -2.99
N PHE A 117 3.87 2.17 -1.90
CA PHE A 117 2.70 2.69 -1.21
C PHE A 117 1.83 3.54 -2.13
N LEU A 118 2.38 4.61 -2.70
CA LEU A 118 1.65 5.58 -3.52
C LEU A 118 1.16 5.00 -4.87
N GLY A 119 1.78 3.90 -5.32
CA GLY A 119 1.35 3.15 -6.49
C GLY A 119 0.49 1.94 -6.13
N LYS A 120 1.12 0.77 -6.08
CA LYS A 120 0.43 -0.54 -6.07
C LYS A 120 -0.41 -0.76 -4.82
N VAL A 121 0.12 -0.42 -3.65
CA VAL A 121 -0.51 -0.76 -2.36
C VAL A 121 -1.74 0.12 -2.12
N LEU A 122 -1.64 1.42 -2.36
CA LEU A 122 -2.77 2.34 -2.23
C LEU A 122 -3.85 2.06 -3.27
N SER A 123 -3.49 1.75 -4.51
CA SER A 123 -4.46 1.32 -5.52
C SER A 123 -5.24 0.08 -5.09
N LEU A 124 -4.54 -0.95 -4.59
CA LEU A 124 -5.18 -2.16 -4.07
C LEU A 124 -6.14 -1.83 -2.91
N TRP A 125 -5.71 -0.98 -1.96
CA TRP A 125 -6.57 -0.56 -0.85
C TRP A 125 -7.81 0.19 -1.33
N LEU A 126 -7.68 1.09 -2.31
CA LEU A 126 -8.81 1.80 -2.90
C LEU A 126 -9.81 0.82 -3.52
N GLU A 127 -9.33 -0.15 -4.31
CA GLU A 127 -10.17 -1.13 -4.99
C GLU A 127 -10.95 -2.02 -4.01
N ILE A 128 -10.31 -2.48 -2.93
CA ILE A 128 -10.97 -3.27 -1.88
C ILE A 128 -12.06 -2.47 -1.16
N ASN A 129 -11.91 -1.15 -1.10
CA ASN A 129 -12.90 -0.23 -0.52
C ASN A 129 -13.90 0.30 -1.56
N GLY A 130 -13.99 -0.33 -2.74
CA GLY A 130 -14.99 0.00 -3.76
C GLY A 130 -14.65 1.23 -4.61
N VAL A 131 -13.41 1.73 -4.55
CA VAL A 131 -12.93 2.84 -5.37
C VAL A 131 -12.04 2.30 -6.48
N VAL A 132 -12.46 2.47 -7.74
CA VAL A 132 -11.66 2.06 -8.90
C VAL A 132 -10.38 2.89 -8.98
N ALA A 133 -9.21 2.23 -8.92
CA ALA A 133 -7.91 2.85 -9.10
C ALA A 133 -7.42 2.61 -10.53
N LEU A 134 -7.06 3.68 -11.25
CA LEU A 134 -6.55 3.61 -12.62
C LEU A 134 -5.20 4.31 -12.72
N HIS A 135 -4.25 3.67 -13.40
CA HIS A 135 -3.04 4.36 -13.83
C HIS A 135 -3.37 5.19 -15.07
N ALA A 136 -3.84 6.41 -14.85
CA ALA A 136 -4.29 7.33 -15.88
C ALA A 136 -3.76 8.73 -15.61
N SER A 137 -3.60 9.52 -16.67
CA SER A 137 -3.57 10.98 -16.53
C SER A 137 -4.99 11.52 -16.63
N ALA A 138 -5.30 12.61 -15.93
CA ALA A 138 -6.64 13.19 -15.95
C ALA A 138 -6.62 14.71 -15.95
N VAL A 139 -7.61 15.30 -16.62
CA VAL A 139 -7.82 16.76 -16.69
C VAL A 139 -9.29 17.10 -16.45
N ILE A 140 -9.55 18.32 -15.97
CA ILE A 140 -10.90 18.87 -15.83
C ILE A 140 -11.17 19.82 -16.98
N VAL A 141 -12.24 19.59 -17.74
CA VAL A 141 -12.70 20.45 -18.85
C VAL A 141 -14.17 20.79 -18.62
N LYS A 142 -14.48 22.07 -18.40
CA LYS A 142 -15.86 22.56 -18.17
C LYS A 142 -16.59 21.71 -17.10
N ASP A 143 -15.97 21.55 -15.94
CA ASP A 143 -16.46 20.77 -14.79
C ASP A 143 -16.66 19.27 -15.05
N ARG A 144 -16.07 18.72 -16.12
CA ARG A 144 -16.06 17.29 -16.42
C ARG A 144 -14.65 16.74 -16.32
N ALA A 145 -14.49 15.57 -15.73
CA ALA A 145 -13.22 14.86 -15.71
C ALA A 145 -13.04 14.05 -17.01
N VAL A 146 -11.87 14.16 -17.64
CA VAL A 146 -11.44 13.34 -18.77
C VAL A 146 -10.18 12.60 -18.35
N ALA A 147 -10.18 11.28 -18.47
CA ALA A 147 -9.03 10.42 -18.17
C ALA A 147 -8.43 9.85 -19.47
N PHE A 148 -7.10 9.83 -19.54
CA PHE A 148 -6.34 9.22 -20.63
C PHE A 148 -5.63 7.98 -20.10
N LEU A 149 -5.94 6.85 -20.72
CA LEU A 149 -5.36 5.54 -20.45
C LEU A 149 -4.34 5.23 -21.56
N SER A 150 -3.24 4.58 -21.20
CA SER A 150 -2.27 4.03 -22.14
C SER A 150 -2.16 2.53 -21.90
N SER A 151 -2.09 1.76 -22.99
CA SER A 151 -1.77 0.33 -23.00
C SER A 151 -0.29 0.10 -23.28
#